data_AF-A0A0N1D2P2-F1
#
_entry.id   AF-A0A0N1D2P2-F1
#
_cell.length_a   1.000
_cell.length_b   1.000
_cell.length_c   1.000
_cell.angle_alpha   90.00
_cell.angle_beta   90.00
_cell.angle_gamma   90.00
#
_symmetry.space_group_name_H-M   'P 1'
#
loop_
_entity.id
_entity.type
_entity.pdbx_description
1 polymer ?
#
loop_
_entity_poly.entity_id
_entity_poly.type
_entity_poly.pdbx_seq_one_letter_code
_entity_poly.pdbx_strand_id
1 'polypeptide(L)'
;MSPRTERTHAAWRAALDELEALVAEADASLPAGDADTATSTAATPPRRWTPPTGLGPLPQDLATRASSLAERQRGVIGRLEAARAAVLQHLGAVRTVEASHEPSRPVYLDATG
;
A
#
# COMPACT_ATOMS: atom_id res chain seq x y z
N MET A 1 -29.71 15.74 23.14
CA MET A 1 -29.61 14.87 21.95
C MET A 1 -30.33 13.57 22.25
N SER A 2 -30.92 12.91 21.25
CA SER A 2 -31.58 11.63 21.47
C SER A 2 -30.53 10.51 21.61
N PRO A 3 -30.74 9.49 22.46
CA PRO A 3 -29.75 8.42 22.70
C PRO A 3 -29.42 7.60 21.45
N ARG A 4 -30.31 7.59 20.45
CA ARG A 4 -30.05 6.99 19.13
C ARG A 4 -29.00 7.77 18.34
N THR A 5 -29.06 9.10 18.35
CA THR A 5 -28.13 9.98 17.63
C THR A 5 -26.72 9.86 18.19
N GLU A 6 -26.59 9.82 19.52
CA GLU A 6 -25.30 9.61 20.20
C GLU A 6 -24.68 8.25 19.86
N ARG A 7 -25.49 7.19 19.82
CA ARG A 7 -25.03 5.85 19.41
C ARG A 7 -24.57 5.82 17.96
N THR A 8 -25.30 6.47 17.06
CA THR A 8 -24.92 6.61 15.64
C THR A 8 -23.63 7.40 15.47
N HIS A 9 -23.47 8.50 16.20
CA HIS A 9 -22.25 9.31 16.20
C HIS A 9 -21.03 8.52 16.66
N ALA A 10 -21.17 7.81 17.79
CA ALA A 10 -20.13 6.93 18.29
C ALA A 10 -19.76 5.80 17.30
N ALA A 11 -20.75 5.22 16.62
CA ALA A 11 -20.51 4.20 15.61
C ALA A 11 -19.78 4.74 14.36
N TRP A 12 -20.12 5.96 13.91
CA TRP A 12 -19.37 6.65 12.86
C TRP A 12 -17.93 6.93 13.27
N ARG A 13 -17.72 7.37 14.51
CA ARG A 13 -16.37 7.61 15.04
C ARG A 13 -15.54 6.33 15.05
N ALA A 14 -16.10 5.23 15.54
CA ALA A 14 -15.42 3.93 15.55
C ALA A 14 -15.07 3.43 14.14
N ALA A 15 -15.96 3.63 13.16
CA ALA A 15 -15.70 3.27 11.78
C ALA A 15 -14.56 4.09 11.14
N LEU A 16 -14.47 5.38 11.46
CA LEU A 16 -13.36 6.23 11.03
C LEU A 16 -12.05 5.86 11.73
N ASP A 17 -12.10 5.55 13.04
CA ASP A 17 -10.93 5.09 13.79
C ASP A 17 -10.36 3.79 13.19
N GLU A 18 -11.23 2.84 12.82
CA GLU A 18 -10.82 1.60 12.15
C GLU A 18 -10.22 1.84 10.77
N LEU A 19 -10.84 2.70 9.93
CA LEU A 19 -10.29 3.03 8.61
C LEU A 19 -8.94 3.73 8.71
N GLU A 20 -8.75 4.61 9.68
CA GLU A 20 -7.47 5.29 9.91
C GLU A 20 -6.36 4.29 10.27
N ALA A 21 -6.64 3.33 11.15
CA ALA A 21 -5.69 2.28 11.50
C ALA A 21 -5.30 1.45 10.26
N LEU A 22 -6.27 1.03 9.44
CA LEU A 22 -6.01 0.26 8.23
C LEU A 22 -5.19 1.04 7.20
N VAL A 23 -5.42 2.36 7.08
CA VAL A 23 -4.64 3.21 6.18
C VAL A 23 -3.22 3.40 6.69
N ALA A 24 -3.03 3.54 8.00
CA ALA A 24 -1.70 3.64 8.60
C ALA A 24 -0.92 2.31 8.45
N GLU A 25 -1.57 1.17 8.62
CA GLU A 25 -0.97 -0.15 8.36
C GLU A 25 -0.56 -0.30 6.89
N ALA A 26 -1.44 0.08 5.95
CA ALA A 26 -1.16 0.04 4.52
C ALA A 26 0.02 0.97 4.16
N ASP A 27 0.05 2.17 4.74
CA ASP A 27 1.14 3.12 4.54
C ASP A 27 2.48 2.57 5.04
N ALA A 28 2.51 2.03 6.27
CA ALA A 28 3.72 1.44 6.86
C ALA A 28 4.23 0.21 6.10
N SER A 29 3.36 -0.48 5.36
CA SER A 29 3.76 -1.61 4.50
C SER A 29 4.45 -1.19 3.20
N LEU A 30 4.32 0.08 2.79
CA LEU A 30 4.94 0.57 1.57
C LEU A 30 6.44 0.83 1.80
N PRO A 31 7.31 0.44 0.84
CA PRO A 31 8.72 0.73 0.95
C PRO A 31 8.96 2.25 0.94
N ALA A 32 9.70 2.73 1.93
CA ALA A 32 10.10 4.12 2.03
C ALA A 32 11.21 4.40 1.01
N GLY A 33 10.82 4.75 -0.22
CA GLY A 33 11.60 5.53 -1.19
C GLY A 33 12.87 4.93 -1.79
N ASP A 34 13.77 4.32 -1.00
CA ASP A 34 15.18 4.12 -1.39
C ASP A 34 15.80 2.80 -0.93
N ALA A 35 15.02 1.86 -0.39
CA ALA A 35 15.58 0.61 0.12
C ALA A 35 15.46 -0.54 -0.89
N ASP A 36 16.60 -0.92 -1.46
CA ASP A 36 16.94 -2.20 -2.10
C ASP A 36 16.80 -3.42 -1.15
N THR A 37 15.91 -3.32 -0.16
CA THR A 37 15.66 -4.40 0.79
C THR A 37 14.32 -5.02 0.43
N ALA A 38 14.37 -5.91 -0.56
CA ALA A 38 13.36 -6.93 -0.75
C ALA A 38 13.36 -7.91 0.45
N THR A 39 13.09 -7.41 1.66
CA THR A 39 12.60 -8.28 2.72
C THR A 39 11.16 -8.57 2.36
N SER A 40 10.97 -9.69 1.66
CA SER A 40 9.67 -10.34 1.52
C SER A 40 9.24 -10.81 2.90
N THR A 41 8.80 -9.88 3.75
CA THR A 41 8.02 -10.21 4.94
C THR A 41 6.74 -10.78 4.37
N ALA A 42 6.47 -12.07 4.61
CA ALA A 42 5.26 -12.75 4.19
C ALA A 42 4.06 -11.83 4.45
N ALA A 43 3.51 -11.25 3.38
CA ALA A 43 2.52 -10.21 3.49
C ALA A 43 1.26 -10.82 4.11
N THR A 44 1.03 -10.55 5.40
CA THR A 44 -0.26 -10.83 6.02
C THR A 44 -1.34 -10.20 5.14
N PRO A 45 -2.34 -10.96 4.69
CA PRO A 45 -3.38 -10.41 3.81
C PRO A 45 -4.03 -9.21 4.51
N PRO A 46 -4.24 -8.09 3.80
CA PRO A 46 -4.79 -6.89 4.40
C PRO A 46 -6.15 -7.21 5.01
N ARG A 47 -6.37 -6.72 6.24
CA ARG A 47 -7.63 -6.90 6.95
C ARG A 47 -8.76 -6.27 6.13
N ARG A 48 -9.78 -7.08 5.77
CA ARG A 48 -10.90 -6.61 4.94
C ARG A 48 -11.82 -5.70 5.75
N TRP A 49 -11.84 -4.41 5.42
CA TRP A 49 -12.82 -3.48 5.97
C TRP A 49 -14.20 -3.68 5.33
N THR A 50 -15.24 -3.68 6.16
CA THR A 50 -16.62 -3.74 5.69
C THR A 50 -17.33 -2.45 6.12
N PRO A 51 -17.94 -1.70 5.19
CA PRO A 51 -18.66 -0.49 5.55
C PRO A 51 -19.78 -0.79 6.56
N PRO A 52 -19.89 -0.02 7.65
CA PRO A 52 -20.98 -0.18 8.60
C PRO A 52 -22.30 0.19 7.94
N THR A 53 -23.33 -0.63 8.13
CA THR A 53 -24.67 -0.40 7.57
C THR A 53 -25.59 0.23 8.60
N GLY A 54 -26.63 0.93 8.13
CA GLY A 54 -27.67 1.47 9.01
C GLY A 54 -27.25 2.64 9.93
N LEU A 55 -26.08 3.23 9.71
CA LEU A 55 -25.61 4.39 10.48
C LEU A 55 -26.35 5.69 10.11
N GLY A 56 -27.00 5.76 8.96
CA GLY A 56 -27.59 7.01 8.48
C GLY A 56 -26.53 8.02 8.04
N PRO A 57 -26.87 9.33 7.94
CA PRO A 57 -25.94 10.33 7.43
C PRO A 57 -24.73 10.53 8.34
N LEU A 58 -23.59 10.88 7.75
CA LEU A 58 -22.38 11.24 8.49
C LEU A 58 -22.62 12.54 9.28
N PRO A 59 -22.30 12.58 10.58
CA PRO A 59 -22.33 13.81 11.36
C PRO A 59 -21.40 14.88 10.80
N GLN A 60 -21.87 16.13 10.77
CA GLN A 60 -21.17 17.25 10.12
C GLN A 60 -19.79 17.53 10.75
N ASP A 61 -19.66 17.34 12.06
CA ASP A 61 -18.41 17.49 12.80
C ASP A 61 -17.35 16.45 12.40
N LEU A 62 -17.77 15.29 11.89
CA LEU A 62 -16.89 14.23 11.39
C LEU A 62 -16.57 14.39 9.89
N ALA A 63 -17.24 15.29 9.17
CA ALA A 63 -17.07 15.45 7.72
C ALA A 63 -15.65 15.85 7.34
N THR A 64 -15.04 16.80 8.04
CA THR A 64 -13.66 17.22 7.79
C THR A 64 -12.67 16.07 7.99
N ARG A 65 -12.88 15.27 9.05
CA ARG A 65 -12.05 14.09 9.35
C ARG A 65 -12.16 13.06 8.23
N ALA A 66 -13.37 12.73 7.81
CA ALA A 66 -13.61 11.78 6.72
C ALA A 66 -12.97 12.23 5.40
N SER A 67 -13.07 13.51 5.06
CA SER A 67 -12.43 14.07 3.86
C SER A 67 -10.90 13.98 3.92
N SER A 68 -10.29 14.33 5.06
CA SER A 68 -8.84 14.21 5.25
C SER A 68 -8.36 12.76 5.18
N LEU A 69 -9.16 11.82 5.70
CA LEU A 69 -8.88 10.39 5.58
C LEU A 69 -8.94 9.92 4.11
N ALA A 70 -9.94 10.36 3.35
CA ALA A 70 -10.06 10.03 1.94
C ALA A 70 -8.89 10.58 1.10
N GLU A 71 -8.35 11.74 1.46
CA GLU A 71 -7.14 12.30 0.82
C GLU A 71 -5.90 11.44 1.12
N ARG A 72 -5.71 11.04 2.38
CA ARG A 72 -4.61 10.14 2.77
C ARG A 72 -4.70 8.81 2.04
N GLN A 73 -5.89 8.22 1.96
CA GLN A 73 -6.14 6.99 1.20
C GLN A 73 -5.69 7.12 -0.26
N ARG A 74 -6.06 8.22 -0.93
CA ARG A 74 -5.62 8.49 -2.30
C ARG A 74 -4.10 8.63 -2.42
N GLY A 75 -3.45 9.28 -1.45
CA GLY A 75 -1.98 9.38 -1.41
C GLY A 75 -1.28 8.03 -1.24
N VAL A 76 -1.81 7.15 -0.39
CA VAL A 76 -1.30 5.78 -0.20
C VAL A 76 -1.48 4.95 -1.48
N ILE A 77 -2.65 5.02 -2.13
CA ILE A 77 -2.90 4.36 -3.43
C ILE A 77 -1.91 4.86 -4.48
N GLY A 78 -1.68 6.16 -4.57
CA GLY A 78 -0.73 6.73 -5.53
C GLY A 78 0.70 6.20 -5.34
N ARG A 79 1.17 6.06 -4.09
CA ARG A 79 2.47 5.47 -3.80
C ARG A 79 2.54 3.97 -4.09
N LEU A 80 1.46 3.24 -3.79
CA LEU A 80 1.37 1.81 -4.12
C LEU A 80 1.48 1.58 -5.64
N GLU A 81 0.77 2.37 -6.44
CA GLU A 81 0.86 2.28 -7.90
C GLU A 81 2.25 2.66 -8.43
N ALA A 82 2.89 3.69 -7.85
CA ALA A 82 4.26 4.06 -8.20
C ALA A 82 5.27 2.93 -7.88
N ALA A 83 5.15 2.32 -6.70
CA ALA A 83 5.97 1.16 -6.32
C ALA A 83 5.75 -0.03 -7.26
N ARG A 84 4.49 -0.30 -7.63
CA ARG A 84 4.14 -1.34 -8.61
C ARG A 84 4.78 -1.08 -9.98
N ALA A 85 4.74 0.15 -10.46
CA ALA A 85 5.36 0.53 -11.73
C ALA A 85 6.89 0.34 -11.70
N ALA A 86 7.55 0.73 -10.61
CA ALA A 86 8.99 0.56 -10.42
C ALA A 86 9.41 -0.93 -10.43
N VAL A 87 8.66 -1.79 -9.73
CA VAL A 87 8.90 -3.25 -9.74
C VAL A 87 8.78 -3.83 -11.15
N LEU A 88 7.74 -3.44 -11.90
CA LEU A 88 7.56 -3.90 -13.28
C LEU A 88 8.69 -3.45 -14.21
N GLN A 89 9.20 -2.22 -14.03
CA GLN A 89 10.35 -1.71 -14.76
C GLN A 89 11.61 -2.53 -14.45
N HIS A 90 11.87 -2.82 -13.18
CA HIS A 90 13.01 -3.64 -12.76
C HIS A 90 12.95 -5.05 -13.36
N LEU A 91 11.78 -5.71 -13.31
CA LEU A 91 11.58 -7.02 -13.95
C LEU A 91 11.73 -6.98 -15.48
N GLY A 92 11.42 -5.84 -16.12
CA GLY A 92 11.72 -5.62 -17.52
C GLY A 92 13.22 -5.59 -17.79
N ALA A 93 13.98 -4.84 -16.98
CA ALA A 93 15.43 -4.73 -17.11
C ALA A 93 16.15 -6.07 -16.90
N VAL A 94 15.76 -6.84 -15.87
CA VAL A 94 16.31 -8.18 -15.61
C VAL A 94 16.11 -9.11 -16.82
N ARG A 95 14.89 -9.13 -17.39
CA ARG A 95 14.58 -9.94 -18.59
C ARG A 95 15.40 -9.53 -19.81
N THR A 96 15.63 -8.23 -20.01
CA THR A 96 16.47 -7.73 -21.12
C THR A 96 17.93 -8.13 -20.94
N VAL A 97 18.46 -8.11 -19.71
CA VAL A 97 19.84 -8.55 -19.42
C VAL A 97 19.99 -10.04 -19.70
N GLU A 98 19.04 -10.86 -19.23
CA GLU A 98 19.04 -12.31 -19.50
C GLU A 98 18.98 -12.61 -21.01
N ALA A 99 18.14 -11.89 -21.77
CA ALA A 99 18.04 -12.07 -23.21
C ALA A 99 19.28 -11.57 -23.98
N SER A 100 19.98 -10.56 -23.47
CA SER A 100 21.21 -10.03 -24.06
C SER A 100 22.43 -10.89 -23.72
N HIS A 101 22.30 -11.81 -22.76
CA HIS A 101 23.30 -12.80 -22.42
C HIS A 101 23.30 -13.94 -23.45
N GLU A 102 23.47 -13.63 -24.74
CA GLU A 102 23.90 -14.60 -25.74
C GLU A 102 25.22 -15.22 -25.22
N PRO A 103 25.36 -16.55 -25.12
CA PRO A 103 26.57 -17.15 -24.58
C PRO A 103 27.71 -16.94 -25.57
N SER A 104 28.40 -15.80 -25.47
CA SER A 104 29.76 -15.68 -25.98
C SER A 104 30.58 -16.69 -25.20
N ARG A 105 30.86 -17.82 -25.87
CA ARG A 105 31.58 -18.98 -25.36
C ARG A 105 32.71 -18.52 -24.43
N PRO A 106 32.72 -18.93 -23.14
CA PRO A 106 33.78 -18.53 -22.23
C PRO A 106 35.12 -19.01 -22.78
N VAL A 107 35.98 -18.05 -23.16
CA VAL A 107 37.35 -18.32 -23.58
C VAL A 107 38.18 -18.36 -22.31
N TYR A 108 38.55 -19.57 -21.88
CA TYR A 108 39.53 -19.75 -20.82
C TYR A 108 40.91 -19.43 -21.40
N LEU A 109 41.49 -18.32 -20.96
CA LEU A 109 42.88 -18.00 -21.22
C LEU A 109 43.72 -18.78 -20.20
N ASP A 110 44.28 -19.91 -20.62
CA ASP A 110 45.22 -20.66 -19.78
C ASP A 110 46.56 -19.92 -19.78
N ALA A 111 46.85 -19.24 -18.67
CA ALA A 111 48.13 -18.61 -18.43
C ALA A 111 49.10 -19.64 -17.86
N THR A 112 49.47 -20.65 -18.65
CA THR A 112 50.66 -21.47 -18.38
C THR A 112 51.89 -20.70 -18.87
N GLY A 113 52.59 -20.10 -17.91
CA GLY A 113 53.99 -19.69 -18.04
C GLY A 113 54.94 -20.83 -17.75
#